data_AF-A0A0G0UK28-F1
#
_entry.id   AF-A0A0G0UK28-F1
#
_cell.length_a   1.000
_cell.length_b   1.000
_cell.length_c   1.000
_cell.angle_alpha   90.00
_cell.angle_beta   90.00
_cell.angle_gamma   90.00
#
_symmetry.space_group_name_H-M   'P 1'
#
loop_
_entity.id
_entity.type
_entity.pdbx_description
1 polymer ?
#
loop_
_entity_poly.entity_id
_entity_poly.type
_entity_poly.pdbx_seq_one_letter_code
_entity_poly.pdbx_strand_id
1 'polypeptide(L)'
;MGFSAIIAVLLSAGALILPTAAQTSGTSATPFRQQIRDIQQDFRQNIEEVRQNLKGEISQLREGALEEFKEKRLEAKNLIEQKREEFKNTIEEKRAQLQSQIQKNREDLKNRLIKIKDERKKQTVERINNQINELNERRLDHFSDVLEKLEKVLDRIGSRADKAEAHGLDISAVRTAITEANNVIAASRAAIAAQAGKTYTIIISTEAALRTDVGKTRQVLHDDLTKVQETVKAAREAVKKAAVTLAQIPRVDELEVATSTATSTATSSNQ
;
A
#
# COMPACT_ATOMS: atom_id res chain seq x y z
N MET A 1 17.75 2.45 -13.96
CA MET A 1 17.98 1.36 -14.92
C MET A 1 16.73 0.50 -14.91
N GLY A 2 15.75 0.58 -15.80
CA GLY A 2 15.71 1.10 -17.16
C GLY A 2 15.44 -0.05 -18.15
N PHE A 3 14.29 -0.72 -18.06
CA PHE A 3 13.86 -1.68 -19.07
C PHE A 3 12.38 -1.44 -19.41
N SER A 4 12.15 -0.56 -20.38
CA SER A 4 10.89 -0.43 -21.10
C SER A 4 11.07 -1.20 -22.40
N ALA A 5 10.56 -2.43 -22.45
CA ALA A 5 10.57 -3.25 -23.67
C ALA A 5 9.23 -3.03 -24.40
N ILE A 6 9.18 -1.97 -25.21
CA ILE A 6 8.13 -1.77 -26.22
C ILE A 6 8.43 -2.73 -27.37
N ILE A 7 7.75 -3.87 -27.44
CA ILE A 7 7.78 -4.74 -28.62
C ILE A 7 6.74 -4.20 -29.61
N ALA A 8 7.17 -3.24 -30.43
CA ALA A 8 6.45 -2.82 -31.62
C ALA A 8 6.70 -3.85 -32.74
N VAL A 9 5.75 -4.79 -32.94
CA VAL A 9 5.75 -5.65 -34.13
C VAL A 9 5.22 -4.85 -35.31
N LEU A 10 6.14 -4.27 -36.08
CA LEU A 10 5.89 -3.68 -37.40
C LEU A 10 5.47 -4.79 -38.37
N LEU A 11 4.18 -4.84 -38.69
CA LEU A 11 3.60 -5.69 -39.73
C LEU A 11 3.89 -5.05 -41.10
N SER A 12 5.14 -5.21 -41.58
CA SER A 12 5.50 -4.80 -42.94
C SER A 12 4.94 -5.78 -43.95
N ALA A 13 3.80 -5.44 -44.54
CA ALA A 13 3.25 -6.11 -45.71
C ALA A 13 4.21 -5.92 -46.90
N GLY A 14 5.00 -6.95 -47.20
CA GLY A 14 5.82 -6.99 -48.42
C GLY A 14 4.92 -7.15 -49.65
N ALA A 15 4.74 -6.07 -50.40
CA ALA A 15 4.11 -6.10 -51.71
C ALA A 15 5.03 -6.84 -52.71
N LEU A 16 4.65 -8.06 -53.09
CA LEU A 16 5.32 -8.82 -54.14
C LEU A 16 4.83 -8.33 -55.51
N ILE A 17 5.71 -7.65 -56.25
CA ILE A 17 5.47 -7.20 -57.63
C ILE A 17 5.57 -8.44 -58.54
N LEU A 18 4.47 -8.84 -59.20
CA LEU A 18 4.49 -9.88 -60.24
C LEU A 18 4.90 -9.29 -61.60
N PRO A 19 5.71 -9.98 -62.42
CA PRO A 19 5.91 -9.64 -63.82
C PRO A 19 4.73 -10.13 -64.67
N THR A 20 4.25 -9.25 -65.53
CA THR A 20 3.26 -9.54 -66.59
C THR A 20 3.91 -10.35 -67.71
N ALA A 21 3.44 -11.58 -67.93
CA ALA A 21 3.75 -12.37 -69.12
C ALA A 21 2.46 -12.94 -69.74
N ALA A 22 2.39 -12.83 -71.06
CA ALA A 22 1.22 -13.01 -71.90
C ALA A 22 0.76 -14.48 -72.08
N GLN A 23 -0.48 -14.59 -72.56
CA GLN A 23 -1.25 -15.78 -72.94
C GLN A 23 -0.49 -16.79 -73.83
N THR A 24 -0.54 -18.06 -73.42
CA THR A 24 -0.58 -19.22 -74.32
C THR A 24 -1.59 -20.25 -73.79
N SER A 25 -2.54 -20.64 -74.63
CA SER A 25 -3.60 -21.61 -74.39
C SER A 25 -3.13 -23.07 -74.56
N GLY A 26 -3.51 -23.96 -73.64
CA GLY A 26 -3.44 -25.42 -73.83
C GLY A 26 -3.00 -26.24 -72.62
N THR A 27 -3.98 -26.84 -71.93
CA THR A 27 -3.88 -28.14 -71.21
C THR A 27 -2.76 -28.32 -70.17
N SER A 28 -2.95 -27.80 -68.94
CA SER A 28 -2.50 -28.38 -67.65
C SER A 28 -2.84 -27.48 -66.44
N ALA A 29 -4.02 -26.87 -66.43
CA ALA A 29 -4.39 -25.89 -65.39
C ALA A 29 -4.78 -26.51 -64.03
N THR A 30 -4.93 -27.83 -63.94
CA THR A 30 -5.37 -28.54 -62.73
C THR A 30 -4.26 -28.79 -61.69
N PRO A 31 -3.07 -29.31 -62.06
CA PRO A 31 -2.01 -29.61 -61.08
C PRO A 31 -1.41 -28.35 -60.43
N PHE A 32 -1.24 -27.25 -61.18
CA PHE A 32 -0.67 -26.00 -60.63
C PHE A 32 -1.62 -25.31 -59.63
N ARG A 33 -2.94 -25.40 -59.86
CA ARG A 33 -3.97 -24.91 -58.92
C ARG A 33 -4.12 -25.77 -57.67
N GLN A 34 -3.70 -27.03 -57.72
CA GLN A 34 -3.59 -27.91 -56.55
C GLN A 34 -2.33 -27.57 -55.75
N GLN A 35 -1.18 -27.48 -56.41
CA GLN A 35 0.08 -27.08 -55.76
C GLN A 35 -0.02 -25.72 -55.06
N ILE A 36 -0.64 -24.71 -55.68
CA ILE A 36 -0.86 -23.40 -55.01
C ILE A 36 -1.79 -23.54 -53.79
N ARG A 37 -2.78 -24.44 -53.83
CA ARG A 37 -3.68 -24.70 -52.69
C ARG A 37 -2.94 -25.38 -51.55
N ASP A 38 -2.13 -26.38 -51.87
CA ASP A 38 -1.32 -27.13 -50.90
C ASP A 38 -0.30 -26.19 -50.24
N ILE A 39 0.40 -25.35 -51.01
CA ILE A 39 1.31 -24.31 -50.50
C ILE A 39 0.59 -23.32 -49.57
N GLN A 40 -0.63 -22.88 -49.93
CA GLN A 40 -1.41 -21.99 -49.08
C GLN A 40 -1.89 -22.67 -47.79
N GLN A 41 -2.18 -23.96 -47.84
CA GLN A 41 -2.66 -24.74 -46.71
C GLN A 41 -1.50 -25.04 -45.73
N ASP A 42 -0.34 -25.41 -46.25
CA ASP A 42 0.90 -25.60 -45.48
C ASP A 42 1.36 -24.28 -44.85
N PHE A 43 1.28 -23.16 -45.57
CA PHE A 43 1.63 -21.85 -45.02
C PHE A 43 0.68 -21.43 -43.89
N ARG A 44 -0.62 -21.74 -44.00
CA ARG A 44 -1.59 -21.50 -42.91
C ARG A 44 -1.31 -22.39 -41.71
N GLN A 45 -1.05 -23.67 -41.92
CA GLN A 45 -0.71 -24.60 -40.83
C GLN A 45 0.56 -24.17 -40.10
N ASN A 46 1.61 -23.81 -40.84
CA ASN A 46 2.86 -23.28 -40.27
C ASN A 46 2.63 -21.98 -39.49
N ILE A 47 1.80 -21.06 -40.00
CA ILE A 47 1.44 -19.83 -39.25
C ILE A 47 0.65 -20.15 -37.98
N GLU A 48 -0.28 -21.09 -38.02
CA GLU A 48 -1.04 -21.52 -36.84
C GLU A 48 -0.16 -22.17 -35.80
N GLU A 49 0.78 -23.01 -36.21
CA GLU A 49 1.77 -23.64 -35.32
C GLU A 49 2.70 -22.61 -34.69
N VAL A 50 3.28 -21.69 -35.48
CA VAL A 50 4.10 -20.58 -34.97
C VAL A 50 3.29 -19.73 -33.98
N ARG A 51 2.02 -19.44 -34.29
CA ARG A 51 1.14 -18.69 -33.38
C ARG A 51 0.85 -19.45 -32.09
N GLN A 52 0.63 -20.76 -32.15
CA GLN A 52 0.40 -21.59 -30.96
C GLN A 52 1.64 -21.68 -30.08
N ASN A 53 2.81 -21.90 -30.68
CA ASN A 53 4.10 -21.96 -29.98
C ASN A 53 4.42 -20.61 -29.32
N LEU A 54 4.29 -19.50 -30.05
CA LEU A 54 4.46 -18.15 -29.49
C LEU A 54 3.46 -17.87 -28.35
N LYS A 55 2.20 -18.30 -28.50
CA LYS A 55 1.20 -18.15 -27.42
C LYS A 55 1.57 -18.97 -26.18
N GLY A 56 2.10 -20.18 -26.37
CA GLY A 56 2.60 -21.04 -25.30
C GLY A 56 3.77 -20.42 -24.55
N GLU A 57 4.81 -19.96 -25.28
CA GLU A 57 5.98 -19.29 -24.69
C GLU A 57 5.60 -18.00 -23.95
N ILE A 58 4.72 -17.17 -24.53
CA ILE A 58 4.20 -15.96 -23.88
C ILE A 58 3.41 -16.32 -22.61
N SER A 59 2.63 -17.40 -22.63
CA SER A 59 1.89 -17.86 -21.44
C SER A 59 2.84 -18.30 -20.32
N GLN A 60 3.87 -19.08 -20.64
CA GLN A 60 4.86 -19.54 -19.66
C GLN A 60 5.68 -18.39 -19.08
N LEU A 61 6.14 -17.45 -19.91
CA LEU A 61 6.83 -16.24 -19.46
C LEU A 61 5.94 -15.40 -18.54
N ARG A 62 4.64 -15.30 -18.85
CA ARG A 62 3.67 -14.60 -18.01
C ARG A 62 3.42 -15.32 -16.69
N GLU A 63 3.32 -16.64 -16.69
CA GLU A 63 3.14 -17.44 -15.47
C GLU A 63 4.35 -17.32 -14.54
N GLY A 64 5.57 -17.46 -15.05
CA GLY A 64 6.80 -17.28 -14.25
C GLY A 64 6.93 -15.86 -13.68
N ALA A 65 6.63 -14.82 -14.48
CA ALA A 65 6.64 -13.45 -14.01
C ALA A 65 5.56 -13.18 -12.93
N LEU A 66 4.39 -13.83 -13.04
CA LEU A 66 3.33 -13.75 -12.02
C LEU A 66 3.72 -14.43 -10.71
N GLU A 67 4.44 -15.55 -10.76
CA GLU A 67 4.94 -16.24 -9.56
C GLU A 67 5.99 -15.41 -8.83
N GLU A 68 7.02 -14.93 -9.53
CA GLU A 68 8.05 -14.05 -8.95
C GLU A 68 7.43 -12.77 -8.35
N PHE A 69 6.40 -12.24 -9.03
CA PHE A 69 5.65 -11.10 -8.53
C PHE A 69 4.87 -11.39 -7.25
N LYS A 70 4.20 -12.55 -7.17
CA LYS A 70 3.48 -12.99 -5.95
C LYS A 70 4.44 -13.15 -4.77
N GLU A 71 5.62 -13.72 -5.01
CA GLU A 71 6.66 -13.88 -3.99
C GLU A 71 7.13 -12.53 -3.46
N LYS A 72 7.53 -11.60 -4.34
CA LYS A 72 7.93 -10.23 -3.94
C LYS A 72 6.84 -9.51 -3.17
N ARG A 73 5.57 -9.72 -3.53
CA ARG A 73 4.44 -9.15 -2.78
C ARG A 73 4.31 -9.76 -1.40
N LEU A 74 4.47 -11.08 -1.28
CA LEU A 74 4.42 -11.77 0.01
C LEU A 74 5.55 -11.29 0.93
N GLU A 75 6.77 -11.15 0.40
CA GLU A 75 7.92 -10.59 1.11
C GLU A 75 7.65 -9.16 1.59
N ALA A 76 7.12 -8.30 0.71
CA ALA A 76 6.76 -6.94 1.06
C ALA A 76 5.69 -6.89 2.15
N LYS A 77 4.67 -7.77 2.09
CA LYS A 77 3.64 -7.89 3.14
C LYS A 77 4.26 -8.31 4.48
N ASN A 78 5.10 -9.35 4.47
CA ASN A 78 5.77 -9.82 5.68
C ASN A 78 6.64 -8.72 6.29
N LEU A 79 7.35 -7.95 5.48
CA LEU A 79 8.18 -6.83 5.95
C LEU A 79 7.33 -5.69 6.55
N ILE A 80 6.14 -5.42 5.99
CA ILE A 80 5.19 -4.45 6.56
C ILE A 80 4.63 -4.96 7.90
N GLU A 81 4.30 -6.25 7.99
CA GLU A 81 3.83 -6.88 9.23
C GLU A 81 4.90 -6.85 10.32
N GLN A 82 6.15 -7.20 9.99
CA GLN A 82 7.29 -7.09 10.91
C GLN A 82 7.47 -5.66 11.41
N LYS A 83 7.48 -4.66 10.52
CA LYS A 83 7.58 -3.25 10.93
C LYS A 83 6.41 -2.79 11.81
N ARG A 84 5.24 -3.39 11.63
CA ARG A 84 4.07 -3.12 12.47
C ARG A 84 4.21 -3.74 13.86
N GLU A 85 4.74 -4.96 13.95
CA GLU A 85 5.05 -5.60 15.23
C GLU A 85 6.16 -4.86 15.98
N GLU A 86 7.25 -4.53 15.29
CA GLU A 86 8.33 -3.70 15.84
C GLU A 86 7.77 -2.36 16.36
N PHE A 87 6.91 -1.70 15.59
CA PHE A 87 6.26 -0.47 16.05
C PHE A 87 5.44 -0.69 17.32
N LYS A 88 4.63 -1.75 17.41
CA LYS A 88 3.87 -2.06 18.63
C LYS A 88 4.79 -2.28 19.82
N ASN A 89 5.82 -3.12 19.65
CA ASN A 89 6.79 -3.41 20.70
C ASN A 89 7.50 -2.13 21.17
N THR A 90 7.96 -1.29 20.25
CA THR A 90 8.62 -0.02 20.63
C THR A 90 7.68 0.94 21.39
N ILE A 91 6.39 0.94 21.08
CA ILE A 91 5.39 1.73 21.81
C ILE A 91 5.17 1.15 23.21
N GLU A 92 5.03 -0.17 23.33
CA GLU A 92 4.86 -0.85 24.61
C GLU A 92 6.07 -0.66 25.53
N GLU A 93 7.28 -0.82 25.00
CA GLU A 93 8.53 -0.57 25.72
C GLU A 93 8.62 0.87 26.23
N LYS A 94 8.32 1.85 25.37
CA LYS A 94 8.32 3.26 25.77
C LYS A 94 7.27 3.57 26.82
N ARG A 95 6.07 2.97 26.72
CA ARG A 95 5.02 3.09 27.75
C ARG A 95 5.50 2.52 29.08
N ALA A 96 6.10 1.33 29.07
CA ALA A 96 6.62 0.70 30.29
C ALA A 96 7.71 1.56 30.95
N GLN A 97 8.66 2.09 30.16
CA GLN A 97 9.70 2.99 30.65
C GLN A 97 9.10 4.31 31.21
N LEU A 98 8.08 4.84 30.54
CA LEU A 98 7.41 6.06 30.98
C LEU A 98 6.59 5.89 32.26
N GLN A 99 5.97 4.74 32.51
CA GLN A 99 5.16 4.54 33.72
C GLN A 99 5.98 4.83 34.98
N SER A 100 7.24 4.39 35.03
CA SER A 100 8.15 4.70 36.14
C SER A 100 8.43 6.21 36.26
N GLN A 101 8.66 6.89 35.13
CA GLN A 101 8.92 8.33 35.11
C GLN A 101 7.68 9.15 35.48
N ILE A 102 6.50 8.73 35.03
CA ILE A 102 5.22 9.35 35.36
C ILE A 102 4.96 9.24 36.87
N GLN A 103 5.23 8.08 37.47
CA GLN A 103 5.08 7.89 38.90
C GLN A 103 6.03 8.80 39.70
N LYS A 104 7.31 8.86 39.31
CA LYS A 104 8.29 9.79 39.91
C LYS A 104 7.84 11.25 39.77
N ASN A 105 7.42 11.67 38.58
CA ASN A 105 6.94 13.03 38.34
C ASN A 105 5.68 13.36 39.14
N ARG A 106 4.81 12.37 39.38
CA ARG A 106 3.62 12.52 40.22
C ARG A 106 4.00 12.73 41.68
N GLU A 107 4.99 12.00 42.19
CA GLU A 107 5.51 12.17 43.54
C GLU A 107 6.21 13.53 43.70
N ASP A 108 7.03 13.93 42.72
CA ASP A 108 7.66 15.25 42.70
C ASP A 108 6.62 16.38 42.66
N LEU A 109 5.55 16.21 41.89
CA LEU A 109 4.46 17.17 41.84
C LEU A 109 3.76 17.27 43.21
N LYS A 110 3.47 16.14 43.86
CA LYS A 110 2.89 16.12 45.22
C LYS A 110 3.77 16.87 46.21
N ASN A 111 5.08 16.63 46.17
CA ASN A 111 6.04 17.32 47.04
C ASN A 111 6.06 18.84 46.79
N ARG A 112 5.95 19.27 45.53
CA ARG A 112 5.84 20.70 45.18
C ARG A 112 4.51 21.31 45.65
N LEU A 113 3.43 20.55 45.61
CA LEU A 113 2.09 21.00 46.01
C LEU A 113 1.92 21.17 47.53
N ILE A 114 2.77 20.56 48.37
CA ILE A 114 2.76 20.80 49.83
C ILE A 114 2.92 22.29 50.17
N LYS A 115 3.65 23.05 49.33
CA LYS A 115 3.89 24.48 49.52
C LYS A 115 2.69 25.38 49.18
N ILE A 116 1.66 24.82 48.53
CA ILE A 116 0.44 25.55 48.16
C ILE A 116 -0.53 25.54 49.33
N LYS A 117 -1.15 26.67 49.67
CA LYS A 117 -2.09 26.74 50.80
C LYS A 117 -3.49 26.27 50.44
N ASP A 118 -3.95 26.58 49.23
CA ASP A 118 -5.30 26.27 48.76
C ASP A 118 -5.43 24.80 48.28
N GLU A 119 -6.22 24.02 49.01
CA GLU A 119 -6.45 22.61 48.73
C GLU A 119 -7.22 22.37 47.41
N ARG A 120 -8.14 23.27 47.04
CA ARG A 120 -8.89 23.14 45.77
C ARG A 120 -7.94 23.30 44.58
N LYS A 121 -6.96 24.20 44.70
CA LYS A 121 -5.93 24.40 43.67
C LYS A 121 -5.04 23.17 43.56
N LYS A 122 -4.60 22.55 44.67
CA LYS A 122 -3.81 21.31 44.63
C LYS A 122 -4.53 20.20 43.89
N GLN A 123 -5.76 19.89 44.30
CA GLN A 123 -6.57 18.85 43.67
C GLN A 123 -6.79 19.11 42.18
N THR A 124 -6.98 20.37 41.79
CA THR A 124 -7.11 20.75 40.38
C THR A 124 -5.84 20.47 39.60
N VAL A 125 -4.67 20.79 40.14
CA VAL A 125 -3.38 20.54 39.47
C VAL A 125 -3.09 19.05 39.35
N GLU A 126 -3.35 18.26 40.40
CA GLU A 126 -3.19 16.80 40.34
C GLU A 126 -4.11 16.18 39.28
N ARG A 127 -5.38 16.62 39.24
CA ARG A 127 -6.33 16.18 38.21
C ARG A 127 -5.83 16.53 36.82
N ILE A 128 -5.34 17.74 36.61
CA ILE A 128 -4.81 18.16 35.30
C ILE A 128 -3.57 17.34 34.92
N ASN A 129 -2.67 17.06 35.86
CA ASN A 129 -1.50 16.22 35.61
C ASN A 129 -1.89 14.81 35.14
N ASN A 130 -2.88 14.19 35.78
CA ASN A 130 -3.39 12.89 35.34
C ASN A 130 -4.04 12.98 33.95
N GLN A 131 -4.86 14.01 33.72
CA GLN A 131 -5.51 14.24 32.44
C GLN A 131 -4.53 14.45 31.28
N ILE A 132 -3.38 15.09 31.53
CA ILE A 132 -2.33 15.29 30.52
C ILE A 132 -1.78 13.94 30.05
N ASN A 133 -1.48 13.03 30.97
CA ASN A 133 -0.94 11.71 30.65
C ASN A 133 -1.98 10.84 29.94
N GLU A 134 -3.21 10.78 30.47
CA GLU A 134 -4.31 10.04 29.86
C GLU A 134 -4.66 10.56 28.45
N LEU A 135 -4.62 11.88 28.25
CA LEU A 135 -4.89 12.48 26.95
C LEU A 135 -3.81 12.13 25.94
N ASN A 136 -2.53 12.15 26.34
CA ASN A 136 -1.44 11.74 25.46
C ASN A 136 -1.63 10.29 25.02
N GLU A 137 -1.81 9.36 25.97
CA GLU A 137 -2.02 7.94 25.67
C GLU A 137 -3.20 7.70 24.73
N ARG A 138 -4.39 8.22 25.09
CA ARG A 138 -5.61 8.05 24.28
C ARG A 138 -5.47 8.61 22.87
N ARG A 139 -4.73 9.71 22.68
CA ARG A 139 -4.50 10.29 21.35
C ARG A 139 -3.54 9.45 20.53
N LEU A 140 -2.48 8.93 21.14
CA LEU A 140 -1.53 8.05 20.45
C LEU A 140 -2.15 6.70 20.07
N ASP A 141 -3.02 6.14 20.91
CA ASP A 141 -3.82 4.95 20.56
C ASP A 141 -4.68 5.23 19.32
N HIS A 142 -5.45 6.32 19.36
CA HIS A 142 -6.29 6.70 18.23
C HIS A 142 -5.49 6.91 16.94
N PHE A 143 -4.34 7.57 17.01
CA PHE A 143 -3.49 7.76 15.84
C PHE A 143 -2.92 6.44 15.31
N SER A 144 -2.52 5.54 16.19
CA SER A 144 -2.04 4.20 15.82
C SER A 144 -3.13 3.39 15.11
N ASP A 145 -4.36 3.42 15.62
CA ASP A 145 -5.52 2.77 15.00
C ASP A 145 -5.84 3.34 13.61
N VAL A 146 -5.70 4.65 13.44
CA VAL A 146 -5.90 5.30 12.14
C VAL A 146 -4.84 4.83 11.14
N LEU A 147 -3.57 4.77 11.53
CA LEU A 147 -2.50 4.28 10.65
C LEU A 147 -2.74 2.82 10.24
N GLU A 148 -3.19 1.96 11.16
CA GLU A 148 -3.55 0.57 10.81
C GLU A 148 -4.67 0.50 9.76
N LYS A 149 -5.71 1.33 9.90
CA LYS A 149 -6.80 1.38 8.92
C LYS A 149 -6.31 1.88 7.56
N LEU A 150 -5.40 2.86 7.55
CA LEU A 150 -4.79 3.38 6.32
C LEU A 150 -3.97 2.32 5.59
N GLU A 151 -3.22 1.49 6.31
CA GLU A 151 -2.48 0.37 5.72
C GLU A 151 -3.41 -0.68 5.10
N LYS A 152 -4.50 -1.04 5.79
CA LYS A 152 -5.50 -1.95 5.24
C LYS A 152 -6.11 -1.42 3.94
N VAL A 153 -6.33 -0.11 3.85
CA VAL A 153 -6.77 0.53 2.60
C VAL A 153 -5.68 0.45 1.53
N LEU A 154 -4.42 0.73 1.90
CA LEU A 154 -3.30 0.69 0.98
C LEU A 154 -3.03 -0.73 0.43
N ASP A 155 -3.21 -1.78 1.24
CA ASP A 155 -3.12 -3.18 0.79
C ASP A 155 -4.20 -3.52 -0.25
N ARG A 156 -5.42 -2.99 -0.07
CA ARG A 156 -6.50 -3.15 -1.07
C ARG A 156 -6.18 -2.40 -2.37
N ILE A 157 -5.61 -1.20 -2.27
CA ILE A 157 -5.16 -0.43 -3.44
C ILE A 157 -4.06 -1.20 -4.17
N GLY A 158 -3.06 -1.71 -3.44
CA GLY A 158 -2.00 -2.57 -4.01
C GLY A 158 -2.57 -3.79 -4.71
N SER A 159 -3.49 -4.51 -4.06
CA SER A 159 -4.14 -5.68 -4.65
C SER A 159 -4.91 -5.38 -5.94
N ARG A 160 -5.56 -4.21 -6.05
CA ARG A 160 -6.22 -3.76 -7.28
C ARG A 160 -5.23 -3.34 -8.36
N ALA A 161 -4.14 -2.67 -7.97
CA ALA A 161 -3.05 -2.31 -8.88
C ALA A 161 -2.40 -3.57 -9.49
N ASP A 162 -2.14 -4.61 -8.68
CA ASP A 162 -1.59 -5.88 -9.15
C ASP A 162 -2.49 -6.54 -10.19
N LYS A 163 -3.82 -6.50 -9.98
CA LYS A 163 -4.78 -7.01 -10.97
C LYS A 163 -4.69 -6.22 -12.27
N ALA A 164 -4.68 -4.90 -12.19
CA ALA A 164 -4.56 -4.03 -13.36
C ALA A 164 -3.28 -4.31 -14.16
N GLU A 165 -2.15 -4.46 -13.48
CA GLU A 165 -0.85 -4.82 -14.08
C GLU A 165 -0.90 -6.18 -14.77
N ALA A 166 -1.52 -7.18 -14.15
CA ALA A 166 -1.71 -8.50 -14.76
C ALA A 166 -2.55 -8.44 -16.06
N HIS A 167 -3.41 -7.44 -16.22
CA HIS A 167 -4.16 -7.19 -17.45
C HIS A 167 -3.44 -6.27 -18.45
N GLY A 168 -2.16 -5.96 -18.21
CA GLY A 168 -1.32 -5.16 -19.11
C GLY A 168 -1.53 -3.66 -19.00
N LEU A 169 -2.15 -3.18 -17.92
CA LEU A 169 -2.30 -1.75 -17.65
C LEU A 169 -1.04 -1.19 -16.99
N ASP A 170 -0.67 0.03 -17.35
CA ASP A 170 0.44 0.74 -16.68
C ASP A 170 0.00 1.23 -15.30
N ILE A 171 0.67 0.74 -14.27
CA ILE A 171 0.43 1.08 -12.87
C ILE A 171 1.62 1.82 -12.23
N SER A 172 2.61 2.24 -13.01
CA SER A 172 3.85 2.85 -12.52
C SER A 172 3.60 4.05 -11.58
N ALA A 173 2.64 4.91 -11.94
CA ALA A 173 2.22 6.05 -11.12
C ALA A 173 1.57 5.60 -9.79
N VAL A 174 0.77 4.53 -9.83
CA VAL A 174 0.12 3.97 -8.62
C VAL A 174 1.17 3.36 -7.69
N ARG A 175 2.15 2.63 -8.22
CA ARG A 175 3.27 2.08 -7.41
C ARG A 175 4.06 3.19 -6.72
N THR A 176 4.34 4.27 -7.44
CA THR A 176 5.01 5.43 -6.87
C THR A 176 4.19 6.03 -5.73
N ALA A 177 2.89 6.23 -5.92
CA ALA A 177 2.00 6.76 -4.88
C ALA A 177 1.86 5.81 -3.67
N ILE A 178 1.85 4.49 -3.88
CA ILE A 178 1.84 3.50 -2.79
C ILE A 178 3.13 3.59 -1.96
N THR A 179 4.29 3.68 -2.62
CA THR A 179 5.58 3.84 -1.95
C THR A 179 5.65 5.14 -1.14
N GLU A 180 5.18 6.25 -1.72
CA GLU A 180 5.05 7.53 -1.01
C GLU A 180 4.18 7.38 0.24
N ALA A 181 3.00 6.74 0.12
CA ALA A 181 2.10 6.51 1.25
C ALA A 181 2.73 5.66 2.35
N ASN A 182 3.42 4.57 1.99
CA ASN A 182 4.16 3.73 2.94
C ASN A 182 5.22 4.52 3.71
N ASN A 183 5.98 5.37 3.02
CA ASN A 183 7.00 6.22 3.65
C ASN A 183 6.38 7.22 4.64
N VAL A 184 5.26 7.85 4.29
CA VAL A 184 4.57 8.79 5.19
C VAL A 184 3.92 8.08 6.39
N ILE A 185 3.40 6.86 6.21
CA ILE A 185 2.91 6.04 7.33
C ILE A 185 4.07 5.67 8.28
N ALA A 186 5.22 5.27 7.74
CA ALA A 186 6.41 4.99 8.54
C ALA A 186 6.90 6.21 9.32
N ALA A 187 6.92 7.40 8.68
CA ALA A 187 7.26 8.65 9.36
C ALA A 187 6.25 9.01 10.47
N SER A 188 4.96 8.75 10.23
CA SER A 188 3.90 8.98 11.22
C SER A 188 4.06 8.05 12.44
N ARG A 189 4.40 6.77 12.21
CA ARG A 189 4.75 5.83 13.28
C ARG A 189 5.94 6.31 14.10
N ALA A 190 7.00 6.77 13.43
CA ALA A 190 8.17 7.32 14.12
C ALA A 190 7.80 8.53 15.00
N ALA A 191 6.93 9.42 14.51
CA ALA A 191 6.43 10.56 15.28
C ALA A 191 5.59 10.12 16.51
N ILE A 192 4.70 9.14 16.35
CA ILE A 192 3.93 8.56 17.46
C ILE A 192 4.87 7.93 18.49
N ALA A 193 5.87 7.15 18.04
CA ALA A 193 6.85 6.53 18.92
C ALA A 193 7.72 7.55 19.66
N ALA A 194 8.11 8.66 19.01
CA ALA A 194 8.82 9.74 19.67
C ALA A 194 7.94 10.41 20.75
N GLN A 195 6.67 10.69 20.42
CA GLN A 195 5.70 11.29 21.33
C GLN A 195 5.34 10.37 22.51
N ALA A 196 5.30 9.06 22.28
CA ALA A 196 5.09 8.02 23.29
C ALA A 196 6.27 7.89 24.27
N GLY A 197 7.39 8.57 24.06
CA GLY A 197 8.52 8.61 24.99
C GLY A 197 8.65 9.94 25.74
N LYS A 198 7.69 10.87 25.61
CA LYS A 198 7.75 12.17 26.26
C LYS A 198 7.01 12.17 27.59
N THR A 199 7.53 12.98 28.52
CA THR A 199 6.91 13.22 29.82
C THR A 199 6.65 14.70 30.04
N TYR A 200 5.48 15.02 30.57
CA TYR A 200 5.02 16.39 30.76
C TYR A 200 5.01 16.76 32.24
N THR A 201 6.09 17.36 32.72
CA THR A 201 6.21 17.75 34.14
C THR A 201 5.74 19.19 34.34
N ILE A 202 4.82 19.39 35.29
CA ILE A 202 4.39 20.73 35.70
C ILE A 202 5.44 21.32 36.65
N ILE A 203 6.06 22.42 36.23
CA ILE A 203 7.00 23.18 37.07
C ILE A 203 6.23 24.29 37.77
N ILE A 204 6.08 24.18 39.09
CA ILE A 204 5.35 25.16 39.90
C ILE A 204 6.35 26.19 40.42
N SER A 205 6.17 27.45 40.04
CA SER A 205 6.98 28.56 40.56
C SER A 205 6.39 29.13 41.85
N THR A 206 5.15 29.62 41.80
CA THR A 206 4.44 30.23 42.92
C THR A 206 2.94 29.92 42.86
N GLU A 207 2.22 30.12 43.97
CA GLU A 207 0.77 29.88 44.02
C GLU A 207 -0.02 30.80 43.07
N ALA A 208 0.42 32.05 42.89
CA ALA A 208 -0.23 32.98 41.97
C ALA A 208 -0.01 32.58 40.49
N ALA A 209 1.15 32.00 40.17
CA ALA A 209 1.51 31.58 38.82
C ALA A 209 0.96 30.20 38.42
N LEU A 210 0.33 29.46 39.36
CA LEU A 210 -0.08 28.06 39.16
C LEU A 210 -0.92 27.84 37.90
N ARG A 211 -1.87 28.73 37.62
CA ARG A 211 -2.71 28.67 36.41
C ARG A 211 -1.87 28.79 35.13
N THR A 212 -0.92 29.71 35.12
CA THR A 212 -0.04 29.98 33.99
C THR A 212 0.93 28.82 33.77
N ASP A 213 1.53 28.30 34.84
CA ASP A 213 2.50 27.21 34.80
C ASP A 213 1.86 25.91 34.26
N VAL A 214 0.68 25.56 34.78
CA VAL A 214 -0.11 24.43 34.25
C VAL A 214 -0.55 24.68 32.81
N GLY A 215 -0.93 25.91 32.49
CA GLY A 215 -1.32 26.32 31.14
C GLY A 215 -0.21 26.09 30.11
N LYS A 216 1.04 26.41 30.47
CA LYS A 216 2.22 26.16 29.63
C LYS A 216 2.41 24.67 29.36
N THR A 217 2.38 23.82 30.39
CA THR A 217 2.53 22.36 30.20
C THR A 217 1.42 21.80 29.30
N ARG A 218 0.18 22.27 29.47
CA ARG A 218 -0.93 21.87 28.59
C ARG A 218 -0.71 22.32 27.15
N GLN A 219 -0.19 23.53 26.95
CA GLN A 219 0.09 24.06 25.61
C GLN A 219 1.17 23.23 24.91
N VAL A 220 2.25 22.88 25.62
CA VAL A 220 3.31 22.03 25.06
C VAL A 220 2.76 20.67 24.62
N LEU A 221 1.93 20.02 25.46
CA LEU A 221 1.26 18.78 25.06
C LEU A 221 0.39 18.99 23.81
N HIS A 222 -0.39 20.07 23.76
CA HIS A 222 -1.26 20.37 22.63
C HIS A 222 -0.47 20.57 21.33
N ASP A 223 0.60 21.35 21.37
CA ASP A 223 1.44 21.64 20.20
C ASP A 223 2.12 20.36 19.69
N ASP A 224 2.62 19.53 20.62
CA ASP A 224 3.21 18.24 20.30
C ASP A 224 2.20 17.27 19.66
N LEU A 225 1.00 17.15 20.23
CA LEU A 225 -0.05 16.30 19.66
C LEU A 225 -0.55 16.83 18.31
N THR A 226 -0.55 18.15 18.10
CA THR A 226 -0.91 18.76 16.82
C THR A 226 0.08 18.37 15.73
N LYS A 227 1.39 18.41 16.04
CA LYS A 227 2.43 17.94 15.10
C LYS A 227 2.25 16.47 14.73
N VAL A 228 1.95 15.60 15.70
CA VAL A 228 1.66 14.17 15.41
C VAL A 228 0.37 14.04 14.59
N GLN A 229 -0.65 14.84 14.87
CA GLN A 229 -1.87 14.83 14.09
C GLN A 229 -1.64 15.23 12.63
N GLU A 230 -0.75 16.18 12.37
CA GLU A 230 -0.38 16.61 11.02
C GLU A 230 0.31 15.51 10.23
N THR A 231 1.19 14.71 10.85
CA THR A 231 1.80 13.55 10.17
C THR A 231 0.75 12.52 9.79
N VAL A 232 -0.19 12.20 10.70
CA VAL A 232 -1.29 11.28 10.42
C VAL A 232 -2.23 11.80 9.32
N LYS A 233 -2.50 13.12 9.29
CA LYS A 233 -3.25 13.75 8.19
C LYS A 233 -2.50 13.60 6.87
N ALA A 234 -1.19 13.83 6.85
CA ALA A 234 -0.37 13.64 5.66
C ALA A 234 -0.41 12.19 5.18
N ALA A 235 -0.37 11.20 6.08
CA ALA A 235 -0.51 9.79 5.73
C ALA A 235 -1.87 9.50 5.07
N ARG A 236 -2.95 10.06 5.61
CA ARG A 236 -4.29 9.94 5.02
C ARG A 236 -4.36 10.53 3.62
N GLU A 237 -3.81 11.73 3.41
CA GLU A 237 -3.79 12.37 2.09
C GLU A 237 -2.93 11.59 1.09
N ALA A 238 -1.80 11.03 1.53
CA ALA A 238 -0.96 10.18 0.67
C ALA A 238 -1.70 8.90 0.23
N VAL A 239 -2.38 8.22 1.15
CA VAL A 239 -3.22 7.04 0.80
C VAL A 239 -4.37 7.43 -0.12
N LYS A 240 -5.02 8.58 0.12
CA LYS A 240 -6.06 9.11 -0.77
C LYS A 240 -5.50 9.39 -2.17
N LYS A 241 -4.32 9.99 -2.29
CA LYS A 241 -3.64 10.22 -3.57
C LYS A 241 -3.40 8.91 -4.31
N ALA A 242 -2.93 7.87 -3.62
CA ALA A 242 -2.78 6.53 -4.21
C ALA A 242 -4.11 5.97 -4.73
N ALA A 243 -5.19 6.11 -3.96
CA ALA A 243 -6.53 5.68 -4.37
C ALA A 243 -7.05 6.44 -5.60
N VAL A 244 -6.87 7.77 -5.63
CA VAL A 244 -7.27 8.61 -6.78
C VAL A 244 -6.46 8.27 -8.02
N THR A 245 -5.15 8.07 -7.87
CA THR A 245 -4.27 7.67 -8.98
C THR A 245 -4.70 6.33 -9.56
N LEU A 246 -5.06 5.36 -8.71
CA LEU A 246 -5.60 4.08 -9.16
C LEU A 246 -6.93 4.24 -9.91
N ALA A 247 -7.82 5.12 -9.43
CA ALA A 247 -9.12 5.37 -10.05
C ALA A 247 -9.04 6.04 -11.43
N GLN A 248 -7.91 6.68 -11.77
CA GLN A 248 -7.67 7.26 -13.10
C GLN A 248 -7.36 6.20 -14.16
N ILE A 249 -6.98 4.98 -13.75
CA ILE A 249 -6.70 3.90 -14.69
C ILE A 249 -8.04 3.31 -15.17
N PRO A 250 -8.27 3.19 -16.49
CA PRO A 250 -9.52 2.66 -17.03
C PRO A 250 -9.82 1.23 -16.58
N ARG A 251 -11.07 0.96 -16.22
CA ARG A 251 -11.63 -0.38 -15.96
C ARG A 251 -10.95 -1.19 -14.85
N VAL A 252 -10.17 -0.57 -13.96
CA VAL A 252 -9.50 -1.27 -12.84
C VAL A 252 -10.44 -2.09 -11.95
N ASP A 253 -11.71 -1.68 -11.86
CA ASP A 253 -12.73 -2.35 -11.04
C ASP A 253 -13.48 -3.47 -11.76
N GLU A 254 -13.39 -3.56 -13.09
CA GLU A 254 -14.04 -4.59 -13.89
C GLU A 254 -13.16 -5.83 -14.10
N LEU A 255 -11.90 -5.76 -13.64
CA LEU A 255 -10.91 -6.82 -13.79
C LEU A 255 -11.06 -7.84 -12.66
N GLU A 256 -12.03 -8.72 -12.80
CA GLU A 256 -12.09 -9.96 -12.01
C GLU A 256 -11.10 -10.98 -12.60
N VAL A 257 -10.23 -11.51 -11.74
CA VAL A 257 -9.49 -12.72 -12.05
C VAL A 257 -10.54 -13.82 -12.17
N ALA A 258 -10.57 -14.52 -13.31
CA ALA A 258 -11.34 -15.75 -13.44
C ALA A 258 -10.89 -16.72 -12.35
N THR A 259 -11.56 -16.70 -11.20
CA THR A 259 -11.53 -17.82 -10.27
C THR A 259 -12.12 -18.98 -11.04
N SER A 260 -11.27 -19.98 -11.31
CA SER A 260 -11.68 -21.32 -11.68
C SER A 260 -12.70 -21.81 -10.64
N THR A 261 -13.98 -21.60 -10.94
CA THR A 261 -15.08 -22.28 -10.27
C THR A 261 -15.06 -23.70 -10.80
N ALA A 262 -14.42 -24.59 -10.04
CA ALA A 262 -14.59 -26.02 -10.23
C ALA A 262 -16.06 -26.35 -10.01
N THR A 263 -16.78 -26.61 -11.09
CA THR A 263 -18.11 -27.20 -11.10
C THR A 263 -18.01 -28.61 -10.52
N SER A 264 -18.30 -28.78 -9.23
CA SER A 264 -18.63 -30.10 -8.70
C SER A 264 -20.11 -30.38 -8.97
N THR A 265 -20.39 -30.99 -10.12
CA THR A 265 -21.68 -31.64 -10.38
C THR A 265 -21.78 -32.86 -9.48
N ALA A 266 -22.44 -32.73 -8.33
CA ALA A 266 -22.84 -33.88 -7.53
C ALA A 266 -24.15 -34.46 -8.09
N THR A 267 -24.00 -35.45 -8.98
CA THR A 267 -25.07 -36.39 -9.32
C THR A 267 -25.30 -37.29 -8.09
N SER A 268 -26.36 -37.03 -7.31
CA SER A 268 -26.84 -37.99 -6.31
C SER A 268 -27.88 -38.89 -6.98
N SER A 269 -27.38 -40.01 -7.50
CA SER A 269 -28.13 -41.22 -7.84
C SER A 269 -27.92 -42.24 -6.72
N ASN A 270 -28.98 -42.59 -5.98
CA ASN A 270 -29.30 -43.92 -5.45
C ASN A 270 -30.57 -43.79 -4.59
N GLN A 271 -31.66 -44.43 -4.99
CA GLN A 271 -32.13 -45.75 -4.50
C GLN A 271 -32.49 -45.73 -3.02
#